data_AF-A0A512C313-F1
#
_entry.id   AF-A0A512C313-F1
#
_cell.length_a   1.000
_cell.length_b   1.000
_cell.length_c   1.000
_cell.angle_alpha   90.00
_cell.angle_beta   90.00
_cell.angle_gamma   90.00
#
_symmetry.space_group_name_H-M   'P 1'
#
loop_
_entity.id
_entity.type
_entity.pdbx_description
1 polymer ?
#
loop_
_entity_poly.entity_id
_entity_poly.type
_entity_poly.pdbx_seq_one_letter_code
_entity_poly.pdbx_strand_id
1 'polypeptide(L)'
;MGSSRQAAAGVLGLFRDFDTLGVRETFRRLGLDTVLDGGVAEAFAALTDVICGEGGPIDEAIARDAWAETVGQLGDLGIDNLETFDAAQKQGYFATFLGNTIVGRLLQDIAIRGFKVAPTAGDFRAIERELRDYIAAATRDQILSLTPPSFADLTNRDLGRLVDQIYETAWSLLETYGDEEAAA
;
A
#
# COMPACT_ATOMS: atom_id res chain seq x y z
N MET A 1 6.93 -7.14 8.89
CA MET A 1 7.04 -6.52 7.55
C MET A 1 7.46 -7.51 6.45
N GLY A 2 7.63 -8.80 6.72
CA GLY A 2 8.19 -9.74 5.72
C GLY A 2 7.23 -9.97 4.54
N SER A 3 5.99 -10.34 4.82
CA SER A 3 5.00 -10.59 3.77
C SER A 3 4.46 -9.31 3.14
N SER A 4 4.40 -8.19 3.86
CA SER A 4 4.02 -6.90 3.27
C SER A 4 5.04 -6.42 2.21
N ARG A 5 6.33 -6.64 2.45
CA ARG A 5 7.39 -6.38 1.45
C ARG A 5 7.29 -7.36 0.27
N GLN A 6 6.93 -8.62 0.53
CA GLN A 6 6.70 -9.60 -0.53
C GLN A 6 5.50 -9.23 -1.40
N ALA A 7 4.40 -8.79 -0.80
CA ALA A 7 3.21 -8.32 -1.51
C ALA A 7 3.54 -7.10 -2.38
N ALA A 8 4.28 -6.12 -1.85
CA ALA A 8 4.76 -4.98 -2.63
C ALA A 8 5.61 -5.40 -3.84
N ALA A 9 6.54 -6.35 -3.65
CA ALA A 9 7.31 -6.92 -4.76
C ALA A 9 6.40 -7.68 -5.77
N GLY A 10 5.35 -8.34 -5.29
CA GLY A 10 4.32 -8.97 -6.12
C GLY A 10 3.57 -7.97 -6.99
N VAL A 11 3.17 -6.81 -6.43
CA VAL A 11 2.52 -5.74 -7.21
C VAL A 11 3.44 -5.19 -8.29
N LEU A 12 4.72 -4.97 -7.97
CA LEU A 12 5.71 -4.55 -8.97
C LEU A 12 5.90 -5.60 -10.08
N GLY A 13 5.94 -6.88 -9.71
CA GLY A 13 6.02 -7.99 -10.66
C GLY A 13 4.79 -8.03 -11.59
N LEU A 14 3.60 -7.88 -11.03
CA LEU A 14 2.35 -7.83 -11.78
C LEU A 14 2.34 -6.69 -12.81
N PHE A 15 2.75 -5.48 -12.41
CA PHE A 15 2.79 -4.34 -13.33
C PHE A 15 3.82 -4.51 -14.43
N ARG A 16 4.96 -5.13 -14.11
CA ARG A 16 5.96 -5.52 -15.11
C ARG A 16 5.39 -6.55 -16.10
N ASP A 17 4.62 -7.52 -15.62
CA ASP A 17 3.97 -8.51 -16.47
C ASP A 17 2.90 -7.86 -17.36
N PHE A 18 2.14 -6.87 -16.84
CA PHE A 18 1.22 -6.07 -17.67
C PHE A 18 1.97 -5.32 -18.78
N ASP A 19 3.12 -4.73 -18.48
CA ASP A 19 3.92 -3.99 -19.47
C ASP A 19 4.58 -4.89 -20.52
N THR A 20 4.97 -6.11 -20.14
CA THR A 20 5.77 -7.00 -21.00
C THR A 20 4.96 -8.07 -21.72
N LEU A 21 3.92 -8.61 -21.08
CA LEU A 21 3.06 -9.68 -21.60
C LEU A 21 1.69 -9.17 -22.04
N GLY A 22 1.23 -8.06 -21.44
CA GLY A 22 -0.13 -7.56 -21.57
C GLY A 22 -1.08 -8.17 -20.53
N VAL A 23 -2.07 -7.39 -20.10
CA VAL A 23 -3.02 -7.73 -19.03
C VAL A 23 -3.66 -9.11 -19.23
N ARG A 24 -4.24 -9.34 -20.42
CA ARG A 24 -4.96 -10.59 -20.70
C ARG A 24 -4.08 -11.83 -20.60
N GLU A 25 -2.85 -11.77 -21.11
CA GLU A 25 -1.91 -12.89 -21.02
C GLU A 25 -1.44 -13.10 -19.58
N THR A 26 -1.21 -12.03 -18.82
CA THR A 26 -0.88 -12.12 -17.39
C THR A 26 -1.98 -12.83 -16.60
N PHE A 27 -3.24 -12.42 -16.74
CA PHE A 27 -4.37 -13.08 -16.07
C PHE A 27 -4.54 -14.54 -16.52
N ARG A 28 -4.36 -14.84 -17.81
CA ARG A 28 -4.40 -16.21 -18.32
C ARG A 28 -3.33 -17.10 -17.68
N ARG A 29 -2.11 -16.59 -17.47
CA ARG A 29 -1.03 -17.34 -16.78
C ARG A 29 -1.33 -17.57 -15.31
N LEU A 30 -2.07 -16.66 -14.68
CA LEU A 30 -2.54 -16.79 -13.30
C LEU A 30 -3.81 -17.65 -13.18
N GLY A 31 -4.41 -18.09 -14.30
CA GLY A 31 -5.67 -18.85 -14.29
C GLY A 31 -6.89 -18.00 -13.93
N LEU A 32 -6.81 -16.68 -14.14
CA LEU A 32 -7.82 -15.68 -13.79
C LEU A 32 -8.44 -15.00 -15.02
N ASP A 33 -8.30 -15.57 -16.22
CA ASP A 33 -8.78 -14.95 -17.46
C ASP A 33 -10.30 -14.70 -17.47
N THR A 34 -11.06 -15.53 -16.77
CA THR A 34 -12.53 -15.44 -16.72
C THR A 34 -13.06 -14.24 -15.94
N VAL A 35 -12.28 -13.64 -15.04
CA VAL A 35 -12.71 -12.47 -14.23
C VAL A 35 -12.44 -11.12 -14.89
N LEU A 36 -11.68 -11.10 -16.00
CA LEU A 36 -11.36 -9.86 -16.70
C LEU A 36 -12.60 -9.19 -17.32
N ASP A 37 -13.63 -9.97 -17.65
CA ASP A 37 -14.88 -9.46 -18.22
C ASP A 37 -15.81 -8.81 -17.16
N GLY A 38 -15.53 -9.01 -15.87
CA GLY A 38 -16.31 -8.49 -14.73
C GLY A 38 -15.99 -7.05 -14.34
N GLY A 39 -14.92 -6.48 -14.89
CA GLY A 39 -14.46 -5.11 -14.63
C GLY A 39 -13.22 -5.03 -13.74
N VAL A 40 -12.65 -3.83 -13.63
CA VAL A 40 -11.33 -3.63 -13.00
C VAL A 40 -11.32 -4.02 -11.52
N ALA A 41 -12.35 -3.65 -10.76
CA ALA A 41 -12.41 -3.98 -9.34
C ALA A 41 -12.45 -5.50 -9.10
N GLU A 42 -13.21 -6.25 -9.90
CA GLU A 42 -13.28 -7.71 -9.81
C GLU A 42 -11.94 -8.36 -10.23
N ALA A 43 -11.31 -7.84 -11.28
CA ALA A 43 -10.00 -8.29 -11.73
C ALA A 43 -8.92 -8.10 -10.66
N PHE A 44 -8.86 -6.93 -10.00
CA PHE A 44 -7.93 -6.72 -8.87
C PHE A 44 -8.32 -7.53 -7.63
N ALA A 45 -9.60 -7.68 -7.32
CA ALA A 45 -10.03 -8.52 -6.20
C ALA A 45 -9.59 -9.98 -6.37
N ALA A 46 -9.65 -10.51 -7.59
CA ALA A 46 -9.20 -11.87 -7.91
C ALA A 46 -7.67 -12.08 -7.72
N LEU A 47 -6.88 -11.01 -7.74
CA LEU A 47 -5.44 -11.05 -7.50
C LEU A 47 -5.07 -11.08 -6.02
N THR A 48 -6.03 -11.00 -5.10
CA THR A 48 -5.78 -10.91 -3.65
C THR A 48 -4.87 -12.03 -3.16
N ASP A 49 -5.15 -13.30 -3.48
CA ASP A 49 -4.34 -14.42 -3.00
C ASP A 49 -3.01 -14.57 -3.76
N VAL A 50 -2.90 -14.00 -4.97
CA VAL A 50 -1.66 -13.95 -5.73
C VAL A 50 -0.69 -12.94 -5.10
N ILE A 51 -1.21 -11.79 -4.68
CA ILE A 51 -0.40 -10.69 -4.14
C ILE A 51 -0.17 -10.85 -2.64
N CYS A 52 -1.21 -11.19 -1.88
CA CYS A 52 -1.21 -11.29 -0.43
C CYS A 52 -1.05 -12.74 0.04
N GLY A 53 -0.18 -13.50 -0.64
CA GLY A 53 0.06 -14.91 -0.34
C GLY A 53 0.50 -15.17 1.11
N GLU A 54 0.61 -16.45 1.47
CA GLU A 54 0.83 -16.90 2.85
C GLU A 54 2.00 -16.17 3.53
N GLY A 55 1.73 -15.62 4.71
CA GLY A 55 2.70 -14.91 5.53
C GLY A 55 2.54 -15.19 7.02
N GLY A 56 3.24 -14.42 7.86
CA GLY A 56 2.89 -14.37 9.29
C GLY A 56 1.50 -13.75 9.45
N PRO A 57 0.67 -14.18 10.43
CA PRO A 57 -0.75 -13.82 10.49
C PRO A 57 -1.00 -12.31 10.54
N ILE A 58 -0.11 -11.56 11.19
CA ILE A 58 -0.21 -10.09 11.27
C ILE A 58 0.19 -9.43 9.95
N ASP A 59 1.35 -9.80 9.40
CA ASP A 59 1.86 -9.15 8.19
C ASP A 59 0.98 -9.50 6.97
N GLU A 60 0.39 -10.71 6.93
CA GLU A 60 -0.61 -11.11 5.93
C GLU A 60 -1.89 -10.30 6.06
N ALA A 61 -2.44 -10.14 7.28
CA ALA A 61 -3.63 -9.33 7.51
C ALA A 61 -3.41 -7.88 7.04
N ILE A 62 -2.27 -7.28 7.39
CA ILE A 62 -1.91 -5.93 6.94
C ILE A 62 -1.86 -5.86 5.40
N ALA A 63 -1.27 -6.85 4.73
CA ALA A 63 -1.19 -6.86 3.27
C ALA A 63 -2.57 -6.99 2.61
N ARG A 64 -3.43 -7.88 3.14
CA ARG A 64 -4.80 -8.08 2.63
C ARG A 64 -5.69 -6.85 2.85
N ASP A 65 -5.61 -6.23 4.01
CA ASP A 65 -6.35 -5.00 4.32
C ASP A 65 -5.89 -3.85 3.42
N ALA A 66 -4.57 -3.68 3.28
CA ALA A 66 -4.00 -2.66 2.40
C ALA A 66 -4.41 -2.87 0.93
N TRP A 67 -4.40 -4.12 0.46
CA TRP A 67 -4.85 -4.47 -0.88
C TRP A 67 -6.33 -4.13 -1.08
N ALA A 68 -7.21 -4.56 -0.18
CA ALA A 68 -8.64 -4.28 -0.26
C ALA A 68 -8.95 -2.78 -0.23
N GLU A 69 -8.26 -2.01 0.63
CA GLU A 69 -8.40 -0.55 0.71
C GLU A 69 -7.97 0.11 -0.61
N THR A 70 -6.85 -0.33 -1.21
CA THR A 70 -6.41 0.21 -2.51
C THR A 70 -7.34 -0.16 -3.66
N VAL A 71 -7.91 -1.37 -3.67
CA VAL A 71 -8.95 -1.76 -4.64
C VAL A 71 -10.19 -0.87 -4.50
N GLY A 72 -10.57 -0.51 -3.27
CA GLY A 72 -11.65 0.45 -3.02
C GLY A 72 -11.37 1.86 -3.57
N GLN A 73 -10.10 2.21 -3.78
CA GLN A 73 -9.63 3.53 -4.22
C GLN A 73 -9.35 3.61 -5.73
N LEU A 74 -9.65 2.56 -6.51
CA LEU A 74 -9.43 2.54 -7.97
C LEU A 74 -10.06 3.74 -8.69
N GLY A 75 -11.27 4.14 -8.29
CA GLY A 75 -11.97 5.29 -8.87
C GLY A 75 -11.25 6.62 -8.61
N ASP A 76 -10.74 6.82 -7.40
CA ASP A 76 -9.98 8.03 -7.02
C ASP A 76 -8.64 8.12 -7.75
N LEU A 77 -8.08 6.96 -8.12
CA LEU A 77 -6.88 6.83 -8.94
C LEU A 77 -7.16 6.94 -10.44
N GLY A 78 -8.43 7.08 -10.85
CA GLY A 78 -8.85 7.14 -12.24
C GLY A 78 -8.64 5.83 -13.01
N ILE A 79 -8.61 4.68 -12.33
CA ILE A 79 -8.34 3.37 -12.92
C ILE A 79 -9.68 2.67 -13.20
N ASP A 80 -10.17 2.79 -14.42
CA ASP A 80 -11.44 2.23 -14.89
C ASP A 80 -11.27 1.14 -15.96
N ASN A 81 -10.08 1.02 -16.57
CA ASN A 81 -9.76 0.02 -17.57
C ASN A 81 -8.30 -0.44 -17.48
N LEU A 82 -8.09 -1.74 -17.31
CA LEU A 82 -6.76 -2.35 -17.24
C LEU A 82 -5.98 -2.29 -18.56
N GLU A 83 -6.66 -2.32 -19.71
CA GLU A 83 -6.00 -2.26 -21.03
C GLU A 83 -5.40 -0.87 -21.32
N THR A 84 -5.86 0.16 -20.62
CA THR A 84 -5.32 1.53 -20.68
C THR A 84 -4.59 1.93 -19.41
N PHE A 85 -4.20 0.96 -18.57
CA PHE A 85 -3.58 1.20 -17.28
C PHE A 85 -2.15 1.74 -17.46
N ASP A 86 -2.01 3.05 -17.41
CA ASP A 86 -0.76 3.73 -17.74
C ASP A 86 0.26 3.74 -16.59
N ALA A 87 1.44 4.28 -16.86
CA ALA A 87 2.52 4.34 -15.88
C ALA A 87 2.17 5.20 -14.65
N ALA A 88 1.46 6.32 -14.83
CA ALA A 88 1.11 7.23 -13.74
C ALA A 88 0.05 6.59 -12.83
N GLN A 89 -0.94 5.92 -13.41
CA GLN A 89 -1.95 5.16 -12.68
C GLN A 89 -1.33 3.99 -11.90
N LYS A 90 -0.41 3.25 -12.52
CA LYS A 90 0.34 2.19 -11.82
C LYS A 90 1.16 2.74 -10.65
N GLN A 91 1.82 3.91 -10.83
CA GLN A 91 2.58 4.56 -9.77
C GLN A 91 1.68 5.01 -8.63
N GLY A 92 0.53 5.61 -8.96
CA GLY A 92 -0.51 5.98 -8.00
C GLY A 92 -1.01 4.78 -7.21
N TYR A 93 -1.40 3.70 -7.90
CA TYR A 93 -1.85 2.46 -7.25
C TYR A 93 -0.78 1.88 -6.31
N PHE A 94 0.46 1.79 -6.79
CA PHE A 94 1.56 1.24 -6.00
C PHE A 94 1.86 2.09 -4.76
N ALA A 95 1.88 3.41 -4.90
CA ALA A 95 2.06 4.33 -3.78
C ALA A 95 0.92 4.21 -2.76
N THR A 96 -0.32 4.12 -3.21
CA THR A 96 -1.49 3.93 -2.34
C THR A 96 -1.41 2.62 -1.57
N PHE A 97 -1.07 1.51 -2.25
CA PHE A 97 -0.91 0.20 -1.60
C PHE A 97 0.20 0.21 -0.53
N LEU A 98 1.35 0.81 -0.84
CA LEU A 98 2.44 0.96 0.12
C LEU A 98 2.03 1.84 1.31
N GLY A 99 1.32 2.94 1.05
CA GLY A 99 0.83 3.84 2.09
C GLY A 99 -0.11 3.10 3.06
N ASN A 100 -1.10 2.38 2.53
CA ASN A 100 -2.04 1.59 3.34
C ASN A 100 -1.31 0.51 4.16
N THR A 101 -0.27 -0.10 3.60
CA THR A 101 0.59 -1.07 4.31
C THR A 101 1.33 -0.43 5.49
N ILE A 102 1.93 0.75 5.28
CA ILE A 102 2.66 1.48 6.33
C ILE A 102 1.71 1.90 7.44
N VAL A 103 0.52 2.40 7.09
CA VAL A 103 -0.53 2.75 8.07
C VAL A 103 -0.94 1.53 8.88
N GLY A 104 -1.26 0.41 8.21
CA GLY A 104 -1.68 -0.82 8.89
C GLY A 104 -0.64 -1.30 9.90
N ARG A 105 0.64 -1.20 9.55
CA ARG A 105 1.72 -1.47 10.51
C ARG A 105 1.74 -0.48 11.66
N LEU A 106 1.69 0.81 11.38
CA LEU A 106 1.78 1.85 12.40
C LEU A 106 0.68 1.65 13.44
N LEU A 107 -0.56 1.42 13.00
CA LEU A 107 -1.70 1.15 13.88
C LEU A 107 -1.52 -0.13 14.68
N GLN A 108 -0.98 -1.19 14.07
CA GLN A 108 -0.66 -2.42 14.79
C GLN A 108 0.39 -2.20 15.88
N ASP A 109 1.45 -1.44 15.58
CA ASP A 109 2.51 -1.15 16.54
C ASP A 109 2.01 -0.22 17.67
N ILE A 110 1.13 0.74 17.38
CA ILE A 110 0.41 1.55 18.38
C ILE A 110 -0.40 0.64 19.33
N ALA A 111 -1.19 -0.27 18.76
CA ALA A 111 -2.03 -1.19 19.52
C ALA A 111 -1.20 -2.12 20.43
N ILE A 112 -0.09 -2.68 19.92
CA ILE A 112 0.80 -3.55 20.69
C ILE A 112 1.52 -2.79 21.81
N ARG A 113 1.99 -1.57 21.54
CA ARG A 113 2.76 -0.78 22.52
C ARG A 113 1.87 -0.08 23.56
N GLY A 114 0.55 -0.15 23.39
CA GLY A 114 -0.39 0.50 24.30
C GLY A 114 -0.18 2.01 24.36
N PHE A 115 0.20 2.62 23.22
CA PHE A 115 0.51 4.04 23.14
C PHE A 115 -0.75 4.84 23.50
N LYS A 116 -0.74 5.54 24.64
CA LYS A 116 -1.81 6.45 25.06
C LYS A 116 -1.55 7.81 24.42
N VAL A 117 -2.00 7.94 23.17
CA VAL A 117 -1.81 9.14 22.33
C VAL A 117 -3.01 10.06 22.35
N ALA A 118 -4.08 9.63 23.01
CA ALA A 118 -5.36 10.28 22.95
C ALA A 118 -6.21 9.94 24.20
N PRO A 119 -6.83 10.92 24.87
CA PRO A 119 -7.70 10.72 26.03
C PRO A 119 -9.07 10.21 25.59
N THR A 120 -9.46 10.44 24.34
CA THR A 120 -10.72 9.98 23.79
C THR A 120 -10.56 9.27 22.45
N ALA A 121 -11.57 8.46 22.09
CA ALA A 121 -11.65 7.86 20.76
C ALA A 121 -11.80 8.91 19.64
N GLY A 122 -12.23 10.14 19.95
CA GLY A 122 -12.32 11.23 18.99
C GLY A 122 -10.94 11.77 18.63
N ASP A 123 -10.11 12.02 19.63
CA ASP A 123 -8.74 12.53 19.47
C ASP A 123 -7.87 11.49 18.74
N PHE A 124 -8.04 10.21 19.09
CA PHE A 124 -7.37 9.12 18.38
C PHE A 124 -7.71 9.11 16.87
N ARG A 125 -8.98 9.30 16.51
CA ARG A 125 -9.39 9.35 15.09
C ARG A 125 -8.84 10.58 14.36
N ALA A 126 -8.63 11.70 15.07
CA ALA A 126 -8.03 12.88 14.48
C ALA A 126 -6.55 12.62 14.16
N ILE A 127 -5.80 12.08 15.13
CA ILE A 127 -4.40 11.70 14.96
C ILE A 127 -4.24 10.61 13.89
N GLU A 128 -5.09 9.58 13.91
CA GLU A 128 -5.09 8.52 12.89
C GLU A 128 -5.25 9.11 11.49
N ARG A 129 -6.20 10.02 11.29
CA ARG A 129 -6.42 10.67 10.00
C ARG A 129 -5.21 11.50 9.57
N GLU A 130 -4.64 12.28 10.47
CA GLU A 130 -3.46 13.09 10.16
C GLU A 130 -2.25 12.22 9.78
N LEU A 131 -2.03 11.11 10.49
CA LEU A 131 -1.00 10.13 10.16
C LEU A 131 -1.25 9.46 8.81
N ARG A 132 -2.51 9.10 8.52
CA ARG A 132 -2.89 8.53 7.21
C ARG A 132 -2.62 9.51 6.07
N ASP A 133 -3.04 10.77 6.23
CA ASP A 133 -2.83 11.82 5.24
C ASP A 133 -1.33 12.09 5.02
N TYR A 134 -0.55 12.16 6.10
CA TYR A 134 0.90 12.28 6.04
C TYR A 134 1.54 11.10 5.30
N ILE A 135 1.23 9.86 5.69
CA ILE A 135 1.81 8.66 5.08
C ILE A 135 1.44 8.57 3.60
N ALA A 136 0.19 8.85 3.25
CA ALA A 136 -0.27 8.83 1.86
C ALA A 136 0.50 9.86 1.01
N ALA A 137 0.61 11.10 1.49
CA ALA A 137 1.35 12.16 0.81
C ALA A 137 2.84 11.83 0.68
N ALA A 138 3.49 11.44 1.78
CA ALA A 138 4.92 11.10 1.81
C ALA A 138 5.25 9.90 0.91
N THR A 139 4.40 8.86 0.91
CA THR A 139 4.59 7.67 0.06
C THR A 139 4.45 8.05 -1.41
N ARG A 140 3.41 8.82 -1.76
CA ARG A 140 3.21 9.30 -3.13
C ARG A 140 4.38 10.15 -3.59
N ASP A 141 4.81 11.13 -2.81
CA ASP A 141 5.91 12.03 -3.18
C ASP A 141 7.22 11.26 -3.35
N GLN A 142 7.53 10.32 -2.46
CA GLN A 142 8.72 9.50 -2.60
C GLN A 142 8.65 8.60 -3.83
N ILE A 143 7.55 7.90 -4.07
CA ILE A 143 7.38 7.06 -5.28
C ILE A 143 7.48 7.89 -6.56
N LEU A 144 6.91 9.10 -6.60
CA LEU A 144 7.03 9.99 -7.76
C LEU A 144 8.44 10.58 -7.92
N SER A 145 9.17 10.75 -6.82
CA SER A 145 10.56 11.24 -6.84
C SER A 145 11.56 10.18 -7.30
N LEU A 146 11.22 8.90 -7.11
CA LEU A 146 11.95 7.81 -7.73
C LEU A 146 11.76 8.00 -9.23
N THR A 147 12.83 8.36 -9.91
CA THR A 147 12.83 8.53 -11.36
C THR A 147 13.13 7.19 -12.01
N PRO A 148 12.13 6.32 -12.27
CA PRO A 148 12.30 5.42 -13.37
C PRO A 148 11.15 5.49 -14.37
N PRO A 149 11.44 5.41 -15.68
CA PRO A 149 10.43 5.21 -16.72
C PRO A 149 9.74 3.83 -16.63
N SER A 150 10.20 2.92 -15.74
CA SER A 150 9.65 1.58 -15.55
C SER A 150 9.80 1.08 -14.11
N PHE A 151 8.82 0.32 -13.61
CA PHE A 151 8.93 -0.45 -12.36
C PHE A 151 10.03 -1.52 -12.38
N ALA A 152 10.67 -1.77 -13.53
CA ALA A 152 11.82 -2.66 -13.65
C ALA A 152 13.01 -2.22 -12.77
N ASP A 153 13.16 -0.92 -12.51
CA ASP A 153 14.34 -0.37 -11.82
C ASP A 153 14.16 -0.28 -10.30
N LEU A 154 12.93 -0.44 -9.79
CA LEU A 154 12.65 -0.42 -8.35
C LEU A 154 13.13 -1.72 -7.70
N THR A 155 14.16 -1.62 -6.84
CA THR A 155 14.67 -2.79 -6.12
C THR A 155 13.99 -2.95 -4.76
N ASN A 156 14.00 -4.18 -4.23
CA ASN A 156 13.54 -4.46 -2.85
C ASN A 156 14.29 -3.63 -1.79
N ARG A 157 15.54 -3.23 -2.08
CA ARG A 157 16.31 -2.37 -1.19
C ARG A 157 15.76 -0.95 -1.16
N ASP A 158 15.40 -0.41 -2.34
CA ASP A 158 14.84 0.94 -2.45
C ASP A 158 13.47 1.00 -1.76
N LEU A 159 12.64 -0.03 -1.97
CA LEU A 159 11.37 -0.19 -1.26
C LEU A 159 11.54 -0.27 0.26
N GLY A 160 12.50 -1.08 0.73
CA GLY A 160 12.78 -1.20 2.16
C GLY A 160 13.16 0.15 2.77
N ARG A 161 14.07 0.89 2.11
CA ARG A 161 14.51 2.21 2.57
C ARG A 161 13.37 3.22 2.63
N LEU A 162 12.53 3.26 1.59
CA LEU A 162 11.37 4.15 1.51
C LEU A 162 10.38 3.86 2.64
N VAL A 163 10.01 2.59 2.82
CA VAL A 163 9.08 2.15 3.87
C VAL A 163 9.63 2.51 5.25
N ASP A 164 10.90 2.21 5.50
CA ASP A 164 11.54 2.46 6.80
C ASP A 164 11.58 3.97 7.10
N GLN A 165 11.93 4.82 6.13
CA GLN A 165 11.97 6.28 6.30
C GLN A 165 10.60 6.90 6.60
N ILE A 166 9.56 6.51 5.86
CA ILE A 166 8.21 7.03 6.05
C ILE A 166 7.67 6.56 7.40
N TYR A 167 7.87 5.28 7.74
CA TYR A 167 7.47 4.72 9.01
C TYR A 167 8.15 5.44 10.19
N GLU A 168 9.47 5.63 10.14
CA GLU A 168 10.23 6.30 11.21
C GLU A 168 9.76 7.75 11.41
N THR A 169 9.48 8.46 10.32
CA THR A 169 9.00 9.84 10.42
C THR A 169 7.57 9.90 10.98
N ALA A 170 6.68 9.02 10.51
CA ALA A 170 5.32 8.93 11.05
C ALA A 170 5.33 8.54 12.54
N TRP A 171 6.25 7.65 12.95
CA TRP A 171 6.45 7.29 14.35
C TRP A 171 6.94 8.48 15.19
N SER A 172 7.88 9.27 14.67
CA SER A 172 8.37 10.47 15.37
C SER A 172 7.28 11.55 15.51
N LEU A 173 6.41 11.71 14.51
CA LEU A 173 5.24 12.60 14.61
C LEU A 173 4.31 12.12 15.71
N LEU A 174 4.01 10.82 15.74
CA LEU A 174 3.20 10.19 16.78
C LEU A 174 3.78 10.41 18.19
N GLU A 175 5.10 10.25 18.37
CA GLU A 175 5.78 10.50 19.64
C GLU A 175 5.65 11.96 20.09
N THR A 176 5.71 12.91 19.14
CA THR A 176 5.54 14.34 19.44
C THR A 176 4.13 14.62 19.98
N TYR A 177 3.08 14.04 19.39
CA TYR A 177 1.71 14.18 19.92
C TYR A 177 1.58 13.58 21.33
N GLY A 178 2.20 12.43 21.58
CA GLY A 178 2.19 11.78 22.89
C GLY A 178 2.88 12.62 23.97
N ASP A 179 4.00 13.28 23.63
CA ASP A 179 4.74 14.14 24.54
C ASP A 179 3.98 15.45 24.85
N GLU A 180 3.34 16.06 23.85
CA GLU A 180 2.51 17.27 24.03
C GLU A 180 1.32 16.99 24.96
N GLU A 181 0.70 15.82 24.85
CA GLU A 181 -0.44 15.44 25.66
C GLU A 181 -0.04 15.02 27.08
N ALA A 182 1.11 14.37 27.26
CA ALA A 182 1.65 14.08 28.59
C ALA A 182 2.03 15.35 29.37
N ALA A 183 2.28 16.46 28.67
CA ALA A 183 2.64 17.75 29.24
C ALA A 183 1.43 18.68 29.53
N ALA A 184 0.22 18.34 29.03
CA ALA A 184 -1.02 19.10 29.19
C ALA A 184 -1.84 18.67 30.42
#